data_AF-A0A2V5LH36-F1
#
_entry.id   AF-A0A2V5LH36-F1
#
_cell.length_a   1.000
_cell.length_b   1.000
_cell.length_c   1.000
_cell.angle_alpha   90.00
_cell.angle_beta   90.00
_cell.angle_gamma   90.00
#
_symmetry.space_group_name_H-M   'P 1'
#
loop_
_entity.id
_entity.type
_entity.pdbx_description
1 polymer ?
#
loop_
_entity_poly.entity_id
_entity_poly.type
_entity_poly.pdbx_seq_one_letter_code
_entity_poly.pdbx_strand_id
1 'polypeptide(L)' 'KAYALLRDALKDTNKVGVAKVVIKTRQYLAGVKPEDSALVLELMHFADELADPEKLHVPKKLELGKREMNMAKSLI' A
#
# COMPACT_ATOMS: atom_id res chain seq x y z
N LYS A 1 -23.52 12.83 7.24
CA LYS A 1 -24.36 11.68 6.83
C LYS A 1 -23.72 10.85 5.72
N ALA A 2 -23.47 11.38 4.51
CA ALA A 2 -22.86 10.61 3.41
C ALA A 2 -21.47 10.03 3.73
N TYR A 3 -20.61 10.80 4.41
CA TYR A 3 -19.29 10.32 4.85
C TYR A 3 -19.37 9.08 5.75
N ALA A 4 -20.15 9.15 6.83
CA ALA A 4 -20.33 8.04 7.77
C ALA A 4 -20.96 6.82 7.07
N LEU A 5 -21.94 7.05 6.19
CA LEU A 5 -22.55 5.99 5.41
C LEU A 5 -21.52 5.24 4.54
N LEU A 6 -20.64 5.95 3.85
CA LEU A 6 -19.59 5.33 3.04
C LEU A 6 -18.56 4.60 3.91
N ARG A 7 -18.09 5.23 4.99
CA ARG A 7 -17.15 4.63 5.94
C ARG A 7 -17.69 3.31 6.50
N ASP A 8 -18.93 3.34 6.99
CA ASP A 8 -19.56 2.18 7.64
C ASP A 8 -19.86 1.09 6.61
N ALA A 9 -20.32 1.46 5.40
CA ALA A 9 -20.52 0.49 4.31
C ALA A 9 -19.22 -0.20 3.88
N LEU A 10 -18.10 0.53 3.77
CA LEU A 10 -16.80 -0.06 3.44
C LEU A 10 -16.32 -1.01 4.56
N LYS A 11 -16.57 -0.64 5.82
CA LYS A 11 -16.17 -1.43 7.00
C LYS A 11 -16.97 -2.73 7.07
N ASP A 12 -18.28 -2.64 6.93
CA ASP A 12 -19.19 -3.78 6.99
C ASP A 12 -18.97 -4.75 5.83
N THR A 13 -18.58 -4.25 4.66
CA THR A 13 -18.34 -5.09 3.48
C THR A 13 -16.89 -5.59 3.35
N ASN A 14 -15.99 -5.18 4.24
CA ASN A 14 -14.54 -5.44 4.16
C ASN A 14 -13.96 -5.08 2.78
N LYS A 15 -14.37 -3.93 2.23
CA LYS A 15 -13.96 -3.44 0.91
C LYS A 15 -13.19 -2.13 1.03
N VAL A 16 -12.46 -1.81 -0.03
CA VAL A 16 -11.73 -0.55 -0.22
C VAL A 16 -12.25 0.13 -1.48
N GLY A 17 -12.44 1.44 -1.42
CA GLY A 17 -12.76 2.25 -2.60
C GLY A 17 -11.51 2.62 -3.38
N VAL A 18 -11.61 2.76 -4.69
CA VAL A 18 -10.52 3.30 -5.54
C VAL A 18 -11.00 4.60 -6.15
N ALA A 19 -10.22 5.68 -5.99
CA ALA A 19 -10.60 7.01 -6.43
C ALA A 19 -9.41 7.73 -7.07
N LYS A 20 -9.72 8.74 -7.89
CA LYS A 20 -8.75 9.77 -8.31
C LYS A 20 -8.95 10.99 -7.43
N VAL A 21 -7.87 11.47 -6.81
CA VAL A 21 -7.89 12.64 -5.94
C VAL A 21 -6.89 13.68 -6.45
N VAL A 22 -7.22 14.96 -6.29
CA VAL A 22 -6.31 16.06 -6.61
C VAL A 22 -5.83 16.67 -5.30
N ILE A 23 -4.53 16.65 -5.07
CA ILE A 23 -3.90 17.32 -3.94
C ILE A 23 -3.08 18.47 -4.51
N LYS A 24 -3.50 19.70 -4.18
CA LYS A 24 -3.01 20.94 -4.80
C LYS A 24 -3.22 20.91 -6.32
N THR A 25 -2.16 20.65 -7.09
CA THR A 25 -2.14 20.69 -8.55
C THR A 25 -1.89 19.32 -9.18
N ARG A 26 -1.60 18.28 -8.41
CA ARG A 26 -1.30 16.93 -8.92
C ARG A 26 -2.46 15.98 -8.65
N GLN A 27 -2.78 15.18 -9.66
CA GLN A 27 -3.73 14.07 -9.55
C GLN A 27 -3.03 12.80 -9.08
N TYR A 28 -3.68 12.05 -8.21
CA TYR A 28 -3.21 10.79 -7.65
C TYR A 28 -4.29 9.71 -7.80
N LEU A 29 -3.87 8.47 -7.93
CA LEU A 29 -4.71 7.32 -7.64
C LEU A 29 -4.69 7.10 -6.11
N ALA A 30 -5.83 6.80 -5.50
CA ALA A 30 -5.89 6.57 -4.07
C ALA A 30 -6.83 5.43 -3.70
N GLY A 31 -6.42 4.61 -2.74
CA GLY A 31 -7.27 3.72 -1.98
C GLY A 31 -7.99 4.49 -0.88
N VAL A 32 -9.31 4.33 -0.80
CA VAL A 32 -10.17 4.93 0.23
C VAL A 32 -10.61 3.80 1.15
N LYS A 33 -10.07 3.75 2.37
CA LYS A 33 -10.39 2.69 3.33
C LYS A 33 -10.91 3.27 4.66
N PRO A 34 -11.83 2.59 5.35
CA PRO A 34 -12.19 2.94 6.70
C PRO A 34 -11.08 2.49 7.67
N GLU A 35 -10.67 3.39 8.56
CA GLU A 35 -9.76 3.11 9.66
C GLU A 35 -10.40 3.70 10.92
N ASP A 36 -10.74 2.85 11.88
CA ASP A 36 -11.49 3.20 13.09
C ASP A 36 -12.77 4.01 12.81
N SER A 37 -12.72 5.33 13.05
CA SER A 37 -13.81 6.29 12.90
C SER A 37 -13.62 7.23 11.72
N ALA A 38 -12.58 7.04 10.91
CA ALA A 38 -12.23 7.89 9.78
C ALA A 38 -12.13 7.10 8.47
N LEU A 39 -12.16 7.83 7.35
CA LEU A 39 -11.69 7.38 6.05
C LEU A 39 -10.25 7.82 5.88
N VAL A 40 -9.40 6.89 5.48
CA VAL A 40 -7.99 7.10 5.16
C VAL A 40 -7.80 7.02 3.65
N LEU A 41 -6.95 7.91 3.13
CA LEU A 41 -6.48 7.90 1.75
C LEU A 41 -5.06 7.33 1.71
N GLU A 42 -4.91 6.21 1.02
CA GLU A 42 -3.61 5.65 0.66
C GLU A 42 -3.30 6.05 -0.78
N LEU A 43 -2.31 6.92 -0.98
CA LEU A 43 -1.90 7.33 -2.32
C LEU A 43 -1.15 6.17 -3.00
N MET A 44 -1.51 5.91 -4.25
CA MET A 44 -0.95 4.84 -5.06
C MET A 44 -0.33 5.40 -6.33
N HIS A 45 0.66 4.68 -6.83
CA HIS A 45 1.24 4.91 -8.15
C HIS A 45 0.26 4.46 -9.24
N PHE A 46 0.23 5.20 -10.35
CA PHE A 46 -0.39 4.69 -11.57
C PHE A 46 0.45 3.56 -12.17
N ALA A 47 -0.16 2.72 -13.01
CA ALA A 47 0.50 1.55 -13.58
C ALA A 47 1.75 1.92 -14.41
N ASP A 48 1.71 3.06 -15.09
CA ASP A 48 2.82 3.63 -15.85
C ASP A 48 3.94 4.23 -14.99
N GLU A 49 3.68 4.48 -13.70
CA GLU A 49 4.70 4.93 -12.74
C GLU A 49 5.44 3.76 -12.06
N LEU A 50 4.97 2.51 -12.25
CA LEU A 50 5.59 1.33 -11.63
C LEU A 50 6.91 0.96 -12.33
N ALA A 51 7.94 0.67 -11.54
CA ALA A 51 9.19 0.14 -12.05
C ALA A 51 8.99 -1.31 -12.54
N ASP A 52 9.55 -1.62 -13.70
CA ASP A 52 9.54 -2.97 -14.26
C ASP A 52 10.39 -3.93 -13.41
N PRO A 53 9.80 -4.97 -12.78
CA PRO A 53 10.52 -5.90 -11.93
C PRO A 53 11.70 -6.60 -12.64
N GLU A 54 11.59 -6.83 -13.95
CA GLU A 54 12.65 -7.50 -14.72
C GLU A 54 13.87 -6.60 -14.92
N LYS A 55 13.68 -5.28 -14.83
CA LYS A 55 14.75 -4.29 -14.91
C LYS A 55 15.38 -3.97 -13.55
N LEU A 56 14.86 -4.54 -12.46
CA LEU A 56 15.43 -4.34 -11.13
C LEU A 56 16.67 -5.22 -10.94
N HIS A 57 17.78 -4.60 -10.54
CA HIS A 57 19.00 -5.29 -10.13
C HIS A 57 18.86 -5.85 -8.70
N VAL A 58 17.95 -6.80 -8.51
CA VAL A 58 17.79 -7.53 -7.25
C VAL A 58 18.71 -8.75 -7.20
N PRO A 59 19.33 -9.05 -6.04
CA PRO A 59 20.12 -10.27 -5.90
C PRO A 59 19.26 -11.50 -6.19
N LYS A 60 19.72 -12.36 -7.10
CA LYS A 60 19.15 -13.70 -7.26
C LYS A 60 19.44 -14.54 -6.01
N LYS A 61 18.75 -15.67 -5.86
CA LYS A 61 18.88 -16.60 -4.71
C LYS A 61 20.35 -16.73 -4.28
N LEU A 62 20.67 -16.16 -3.12
CA LEU A 62 21.96 -16.28 -2.48
C LEU A 62 21.85 -17.41 -1.43
N GLU A 63 22.81 -18.32 -1.41
CA GLU A 63 22.91 -19.28 -0.31
C GLU A 63 23.41 -18.53 0.93
N LEU A 64 22.50 -18.22 1.86
CA LEU A 64 22.80 -17.51 3.10
C LEU A 64 23.31 -18.50 4.15
N GLY A 65 24.42 -18.17 4.82
CA GLY A 65 24.96 -18.99 5.88
C GLY A 65 24.03 -19.07 7.09
N LYS A 66 23.90 -20.25 7.71
CA LYS A 66 23.10 -20.42 8.95
C LYS A 66 23.50 -19.44 10.05
N ARG A 67 24.79 -19.11 10.18
CA ARG A 67 25.31 -18.14 11.16
C ARG A 67 24.85 -16.72 10.87
N GLU A 68 24.89 -16.29 9.61
CA GLU A 68 24.45 -14.96 9.18
C GLU A 68 22.94 -14.80 9.37
N MET A 69 22.17 -15.83 9.01
CA MET A 69 20.73 -15.86 9.22
C MET A 69 20.37 -15.80 10.71
N ASN A 70 21.07 -16.56 11.57
CA ASN A 70 20.84 -16.52 13.02
C ASN A 70 21.18 -15.16 13.62
N MET A 71 22.28 -14.54 13.19
CA MET A 71 22.67 -13.20 13.63
C MET A 71 21.65 -12.14 13.20
N ALA A 72 21.20 -12.18 11.94
CA ALA A 72 20.16 -11.28 11.45
C ALA A 72 18.87 -11.39 12.27
N LYS A 73 18.46 -12.61 12.62
CA LYS A 73 17.28 -12.85 13.48
C LYS A 73 17.43 -12.33 14.91
N SER A 74 18.65 -12.27 15.45
CA SER A 74 18.88 -11.72 16.79
C SER A 74 18.85 -10.19 16.83
N LEU A 75 18.91 -9.52 15.67
CA LEU A 75 18.94 -8.06 15.54
C LEU A 75 17.58 -7.44 15.19
N ILE A 76 16.55 -8.26 14.96
CA ILE A 76 15.15 -7.85 14.77
C ILE A 76 14.32 -8.27 15.98
#